data_AF-A0A2K3KIF6-F1
#
_entry.id   AF-A0A2K3KIF6-F1
#
_cell.length_a   1.000
_cell.length_b   1.000
_cell.length_c   1.000
_cell.angle_alpha   90.00
_cell.angle_beta   90.00
_cell.angle_gamma   90.00
#
_symmetry.space_group_name_H-M   'P 1'
#
loop_
_entity.id
_entity.type
_entity.pdbx_description
1 polymer ?
#
loop_
_entity_poly.entity_id
_entity_poly.type
_entity_poly.pdbx_seq_one_letter_code
_entity_poly.pdbx_strand_id
1 'polypeptide(L)'
;MEKEEDVKVGANRFSERQPLGTAAQSDIRDYKEAPPAPLFEPGELKSWSFYRAGIAEFVATFLFLYITILTVMGVNRSTSKCSSVGIQGIAWSFGGMIFALVYCTAGIS
;
A
#
# COMPACT_ATOMS: atom_id res chain seq x y z
N MET A 1 16.69 -18.25 -21.90
CA MET A 1 17.49 -18.49 -20.69
C MET A 1 17.72 -17.12 -20.09
N GLU A 2 16.73 -16.60 -19.37
CA GLU A 2 16.59 -16.72 -17.90
C GLU A 2 17.68 -15.87 -17.20
N LYS A 3 17.30 -14.69 -16.68
CA LYS A 3 16.77 -14.49 -15.31
C LYS A 3 17.97 -14.41 -14.36
N GLU A 4 18.37 -13.19 -13.96
CA GLU A 4 19.10 -12.86 -12.70
C GLU A 4 19.87 -11.52 -12.78
N GLU A 5 19.22 -10.36 -12.91
CA GLU A 5 19.94 -9.08 -12.69
C GLU A 5 19.40 -8.14 -11.60
N ASP A 6 18.21 -8.35 -11.03
CA ASP A 6 17.63 -7.34 -10.12
C ASP A 6 17.40 -7.80 -8.68
N VAL A 7 18.29 -8.63 -8.11
CA VAL A 7 18.32 -8.85 -6.65
C VAL A 7 19.75 -9.01 -6.15
N LYS A 8 20.54 -7.93 -6.14
CA LYS A 8 21.76 -7.85 -5.32
C LYS A 8 21.41 -7.26 -3.96
N VAL A 9 20.81 -8.08 -3.09
CA VAL A 9 20.65 -7.75 -1.66
C VAL A 9 22.04 -7.66 -1.05
N GLY A 10 22.38 -6.48 -0.54
CA GLY A 10 23.66 -6.15 0.08
C GLY A 10 23.92 -6.88 1.40
N ALA A 11 24.05 -8.20 1.36
CA ALA A 11 24.11 -9.05 2.55
C ALA A 11 25.46 -9.06 3.29
N ASN A 12 26.52 -8.36 2.84
CA ASN A 12 27.88 -8.52 3.43
C ASN A 12 28.65 -7.20 3.61
N ARG A 13 28.08 -6.19 4.28
CA ARG A 13 28.77 -4.89 4.50
C ARG A 13 29.40 -4.71 5.88
N PHE A 14 29.25 -5.64 6.83
CA PHE A 14 29.84 -5.46 8.16
C PHE A 14 30.55 -6.73 8.64
N SER A 15 31.87 -6.61 8.84
CA SER A 15 32.68 -7.62 9.51
C SER A 15 32.43 -7.49 11.02
N GLU A 16 31.77 -8.50 11.60
CA GLU A 16 31.54 -8.57 13.03
C GLU A 16 32.85 -8.88 13.77
N ARG A 17 33.49 -7.84 14.30
CA ARG A 17 34.54 -7.96 15.33
C ARG A 17 34.51 -6.74 16.25
N GLN A 18 33.82 -6.85 17.38
CA GLN A 18 34.26 -6.13 18.57
C GLN A 18 33.91 -6.88 19.87
N PRO A 19 34.82 -6.91 20.86
CA PRO A 19 34.75 -7.81 21.99
C PRO A 19 33.85 -7.28 23.11
N LEU A 20 33.21 -8.20 23.83
CA LEU A 20 32.46 -7.91 25.05
C LEU A 20 33.38 -7.31 26.12
N GLY A 21 33.13 -6.08 26.55
CA GLY A 21 33.84 -5.46 27.65
C GLY A 21 33.35 -4.05 27.99
N THR A 22 32.84 -3.91 29.21
CA THR A 22 32.30 -2.71 29.86
C THR A 22 33.20 -1.48 29.76
N ALA A 23 32.86 -0.54 28.89
CA ALA A 23 33.32 0.84 28.97
C ALA A 23 32.10 1.76 28.78
N ALA A 24 31.78 2.51 29.84
CA ALA A 24 30.71 3.49 29.83
C ALA A 24 31.06 4.62 28.84
N GLN A 25 30.33 4.70 27.72
CA GLN A 25 30.31 5.91 26.88
C GLN A 25 28.99 6.66 27.09
N SER A 26 29.14 7.95 27.33
CA SER A 26 28.17 8.91 27.80
C SER A 26 27.28 9.48 26.69
N ASP A 27 26.67 8.64 25.83
CA ASP A 27 25.90 9.12 24.66
C ASP A 27 24.64 8.26 24.36
N ILE A 28 23.83 7.94 25.37
CA ILE A 28 22.68 7.04 25.20
C ILE A 28 21.41 7.80 24.76
N ARG A 29 21.42 8.26 23.51
CA ARG A 29 20.20 8.38 22.69
C ARG A 29 20.50 7.76 21.32
N ASP A 30 20.39 6.44 21.23
CA ASP A 30 20.54 5.67 19.98
C ASP A 30 19.39 5.86 18.97
N TYR A 31 18.51 6.84 19.18
CA TYR A 31 17.58 7.29 18.14
C TYR A 31 18.30 8.30 17.24
N LYS A 32 19.00 7.79 16.22
CA LYS A 32 19.28 8.59 15.02
C LYS A 32 17.96 8.71 14.26
N GLU A 33 17.40 9.91 14.18
CA GLU A 33 16.33 10.18 13.21
C GLU A 33 16.77 9.65 11.86
N ALA A 34 15.94 8.79 11.27
CA ALA A 34 16.16 8.35 9.90
C ALA A 34 16.28 9.61 9.04
N PRO A 35 17.28 9.71 8.14
CA PRO A 35 17.40 10.86 7.26
C PRO A 35 16.03 11.14 6.63
N PRO A 36 15.59 12.41 6.59
CA PRO A 36 14.26 12.76 6.12
C PRO A 36 14.03 12.08 4.78
N ALA A 37 12.96 11.27 4.71
CA ALA A 37 12.65 10.49 3.53
C ALA A 37 12.69 11.43 2.31
N PRO A 38 13.51 11.13 1.28
CA PRO A 38 13.53 11.93 0.07
C PRO A 38 12.11 12.03 -0.47
N LEU A 39 11.59 13.25 -0.65
CA LEU A 39 10.21 13.45 -1.15
C LEU A 39 9.99 12.81 -2.54
N PHE A 40 11.08 12.58 -3.26
CA PHE A 40 11.12 11.90 -4.54
C PHE A 40 12.43 11.12 -4.62
N GLU A 41 12.36 9.82 -4.89
CA GLU A 41 13.49 9.01 -5.35
C GLU A 41 13.40 8.94 -6.88
N PRO A 42 14.14 9.78 -7.65
CA PRO A 42 13.91 9.96 -9.09
C PRO A 42 14.14 8.69 -9.93
N GLY A 43 14.72 7.65 -9.35
CA GLY A 43 14.82 6.32 -9.95
C GLY A 43 13.49 5.58 -10.08
N GLU A 44 12.49 5.88 -9.23
CA GLU A 44 11.18 5.23 -9.26
C GLU A 44 10.23 5.86 -10.29
N LEU A 45 10.37 7.15 -10.58
CA LEU A 45 9.49 7.91 -11.50
C LEU A 45 9.57 7.43 -12.97
N LYS A 46 10.61 6.67 -13.34
CA LYS A 46 10.77 6.05 -14.67
C LYS A 46 10.76 4.52 -14.60
N SER A 47 10.40 3.94 -13.45
CA SER A 47 10.26 2.50 -13.32
C SER A 47 8.93 2.05 -13.93
N TRP A 48 8.96 0.97 -14.69
CA TRP A 48 7.75 0.37 -15.26
C TRP A 48 6.76 -0.10 -14.18
N SER A 49 7.26 -0.35 -12.97
CA SER A 49 6.49 -0.63 -11.76
C SER A 49 5.64 0.57 -11.32
N PHE A 50 6.16 1.81 -11.37
CA PHE A 50 5.40 3.01 -11.01
C PHE A 50 4.21 3.27 -11.95
N TYR A 51 4.39 3.05 -13.25
CA TYR A 51 3.29 3.14 -14.22
C TYR A 51 2.22 2.07 -13.98
N ARG A 52 2.62 0.84 -13.61
CA ARG A 52 1.68 -0.24 -13.27
C ARG A 52 0.93 0.02 -11.96
N ALA A 53 1.62 0.50 -10.93
CA ALA A 53 1.04 0.90 -9.66
C ALA A 53 0.01 2.03 -9.85
N GLY A 54 0.38 3.07 -10.60
CA GLY A 54 -0.51 4.19 -10.89
C GLY A 54 -1.79 3.79 -11.64
N ILE A 55 -1.70 2.89 -12.62
CA ILE A 55 -2.88 2.35 -13.31
C ILE A 55 -3.72 1.47 -12.38
N ALA A 56 -3.08 0.62 -11.58
CA ALA A 56 -3.78 -0.26 -10.63
C ALA A 56 -4.60 0.55 -9.62
N GLU A 57 -4.01 1.59 -9.03
CA GLU A 57 -4.70 2.50 -8.11
C GLU A 57 -5.80 3.31 -8.79
N PHE A 58 -5.57 3.79 -10.02
CA PHE A 58 -6.61 4.50 -10.79
C PHE A 58 -7.83 3.59 -11.06
N VAL A 59 -7.60 2.35 -11.50
CA VAL A 59 -8.68 1.39 -11.77
C VAL A 59 -9.37 0.97 -10.47
N ALA A 60 -8.62 0.75 -9.40
CA ALA A 60 -9.17 0.40 -8.10
C ALA A 60 -10.08 1.50 -7.55
N THR A 61 -9.64 2.74 -7.56
CA THR A 61 -10.44 3.90 -7.11
C THR A 61 -11.65 4.16 -8.00
N PHE A 62 -11.51 4.00 -9.32
CA PHE A 62 -12.63 4.10 -10.26
C PHE A 62 -13.71 3.06 -9.95
N LEU A 63 -13.32 1.79 -9.79
CA LEU A 63 -14.25 0.70 -9.45
C LEU A 63 -14.87 0.88 -8.06
N PHE A 64 -14.10 1.35 -7.09
CA PHE A 64 -14.59 1.65 -5.74
C PHE A 64 -15.72 2.68 -5.78
N LEU A 65 -15.48 3.83 -6.42
CA LEU A 65 -16.49 4.88 -6.54
C LEU A 65 -17.69 4.41 -7.35
N TYR A 66 -17.46 3.70 -8.45
CA TYR A 66 -18.54 3.21 -9.31
C TYR A 66 -19.52 2.31 -8.53
N ILE A 67 -19.01 1.28 -7.85
CA ILE A 67 -19.86 0.33 -7.15
C ILE A 67 -20.54 0.96 -5.93
N THR A 68 -19.81 1.77 -5.15
CA THR A 68 -20.37 2.39 -3.93
C THR A 68 -21.44 3.42 -4.25
N ILE A 69 -21.19 4.34 -5.20
CA ILE A 69 -22.17 5.35 -5.61
C ILE A 69 -23.37 4.70 -6.28
N LEU A 70 -23.18 3.69 -7.14
CA LEU A 70 -24.29 2.97 -7.77
C LEU A 70 -25.17 2.28 -6.73
N THR A 71 -24.57 1.72 -5.68
CA THR A 71 -25.31 1.11 -4.57
C THR A 71 -26.14 2.15 -3.81
N VAL A 72 -25.55 3.31 -3.49
CA VAL A 72 -26.25 4.41 -2.79
C VAL A 72 -27.40 4.95 -3.63
N MET A 73 -27.16 5.20 -4.92
CA MET A 73 -28.18 5.68 -5.85
C MET A 73 -29.29 4.65 -6.06
N GLY A 74 -28.96 3.36 -6.12
CA GLY A 74 -29.92 2.26 -6.23
C GLY A 74 -30.83 2.13 -5.00
N VAL A 75 -30.29 2.33 -3.79
CA VAL A 75 -31.09 2.36 -2.55
C VAL A 75 -31.97 3.60 -2.49
N ASN A 76 -31.48 4.75 -2.92
CA ASN A 76 -32.24 6.01 -2.88
C ASN A 76 -33.37 6.05 -3.90
N ARG A 77 -33.19 5.41 -5.07
CA ARG A 77 -34.21 5.35 -6.14
C ARG A 77 -35.29 4.29 -5.90
N SER A 78 -35.09 3.36 -4.98
CA SER A 78 -36.05 2.28 -4.73
C SER A 78 -37.34 2.80 -4.06
N THR A 79 -38.49 2.31 -4.52
CA THR A 79 -39.82 2.68 -4.02
C THR A 79 -40.01 2.35 -2.54
N SER A 80 -39.31 1.33 -2.03
CA SER A 80 -39.27 1.03 -0.59
C SER A 80 -37.88 0.53 -0.18
N LYS A 81 -37.40 0.97 0.98
CA LYS A 81 -36.07 0.57 1.50
C LYS A 81 -35.96 -0.94 1.75
N CYS A 82 -37.08 -1.62 2.02
CA CYS A 82 -37.15 -3.08 2.19
C CYS A 82 -37.04 -3.87 0.87
N SER A 83 -37.27 -3.22 -0.28
CA SER A 83 -37.11 -3.83 -1.60
C SER A 83 -35.71 -3.58 -2.20
N SER A 84 -34.80 -2.99 -1.43
CA SER A 84 -33.42 -2.72 -1.83
C SER A 84 -32.46 -3.30 -0.80
N VAL A 85 -31.16 -3.24 -1.09
CA VAL A 85 -30.10 -3.69 -0.20
C VAL A 85 -30.05 -2.88 1.12
N GLY A 86 -30.73 -1.72 1.16
CA GLY A 86 -30.87 -0.89 2.36
C GLY A 86 -29.57 -0.24 2.82
N ILE A 87 -29.58 0.38 4.00
CA ILE A 87 -28.38 0.99 4.59
C ILE A 87 -27.32 -0.08 4.91
N GLN A 88 -27.74 -1.28 5.33
CA GLN A 88 -26.84 -2.39 5.59
C GLN A 88 -26.06 -2.82 4.34
N GLY A 89 -26.73 -2.87 3.18
CA GLY A 89 -26.09 -3.17 1.90
C GLY A 89 -25.11 -2.10 1.43
N ILE A 90 -25.40 -0.83 1.72
CA ILE A 90 -24.43 0.26 1.49
C ILE A 90 -23.18 0.04 2.36
N ALA A 91 -23.34 -0.24 3.65
CA ALA A 91 -22.19 -0.50 4.53
C ALA A 91 -21.34 -1.69 4.03
N TRP A 92 -21.99 -2.76 3.57
CA TRP A 92 -21.32 -3.90 2.97
C TRP A 92 -20.62 -3.59 1.64
N SER A 93 -21.17 -2.72 0.80
CA SER A 93 -20.51 -2.35 -0.46
C SER A 93 -19.25 -1.52 -0.21
N PHE A 94 -19.25 -0.62 0.77
CA PHE A 94 -18.03 0.10 1.18
C PHE A 94 -16.96 -0.85 1.74
N GLY A 95 -17.31 -1.68 2.72
CA GLY A 95 -16.35 -2.60 3.34
C GLY A 95 -15.87 -3.70 2.39
N GLY A 96 -16.79 -4.31 1.63
CA GLY A 96 -16.50 -5.40 0.72
C GLY A 96 -15.66 -4.97 -0.48
N MET A 97 -15.91 -3.78 -1.04
CA MET A 97 -15.09 -3.27 -2.14
C MET A 97 -13.67 -2.92 -1.70
N ILE A 98 -13.48 -2.32 -0.52
CA ILE A 98 -12.13 -2.06 0.01
C ILE A 98 -11.39 -3.38 0.22
N PHE A 99 -12.03 -4.36 0.87
CA PHE A 99 -11.42 -5.68 1.08
C PHE A 99 -10.97 -6.34 -0.24
N ALA A 100 -11.83 -6.35 -1.25
CA ALA A 100 -11.50 -6.93 -2.55
C ALA A 100 -10.42 -6.14 -3.30
N LEU A 101 -10.49 -4.81 -3.29
CA LEU A 101 -9.54 -3.97 -4.02
C LEU A 101 -8.15 -3.99 -3.40
N VAL A 102 -8.05 -3.91 -2.07
CA VAL A 102 -6.77 -4.06 -1.35
C VAL A 102 -6.15 -5.41 -1.64
N TYR A 103 -6.94 -6.49 -1.65
CA TYR A 103 -6.44 -7.80 -2.01
C TYR A 103 -5.87 -7.85 -3.45
N CYS A 104 -6.52 -7.15 -4.38
CA CYS A 104 -6.10 -7.10 -5.78
C CYS A 104 -4.89 -6.17 -6.03
N THR A 105 -4.77 -5.06 -5.30
CA THR A 105 -3.71 -4.04 -5.52
C THR A 105 -2.47 -4.24 -4.67
N ALA A 106 -2.53 -4.94 -3.54
CA ALA A 106 -1.41 -5.11 -2.60
C ALA A 106 -0.14 -5.79 -3.19
N GLY A 107 -0.25 -6.45 -4.34
CA GLY A 107 0.90 -7.04 -5.04
C GLY A 107 1.46 -6.19 -6.17
N ILE A 108 0.85 -5.04 -6.46
CA ILE A 108 1.12 -4.23 -7.66
C ILE A 108 1.44 -2.77 -7.30
N SER A 109 0.77 -2.20 -6.28
CA SER A 109 0.96 -0.83 -5.80
C SER A 109 1.36 -0.78 -4.33
#